data_AF-A0A0R3FLN7-F1
#
_entry.id   AF-A0A0R3FLN7-F1
#
_cell.length_a   1.000
_cell.length_b   1.000
_cell.length_c   1.000
_cell.angle_alpha   90.00
_cell.angle_beta   90.00
_cell.angle_gamma   90.00
#
_symmetry.space_group_name_H-M   'P 1'
#
loop_
_entity.id
_entity.type
_entity.pdbx_description
1 polymer ?
#
loop_
_entity_poly.entity_id
_entity_poly.type
_entity_poly.pdbx_seq_one_letter_code
_entity_poly.pdbx_strand_id
1 'polypeptide(L)'
;MPSYIAFDFNLPKGWGCLHTENKPLDKRITCMDEANVGGAAGWIGSSRCADGCGKSAQDKVRGKLPVDAQAWKPIDDVTSYARMTGTLGNGMRVVRIAMTCAFASTPGGTRDTLAVAMLTGPPETEDTLQKVANELRSRVPA
;
A
#
# COMPACT_ATOMS: atom_id res chain seq x y z
N MET A 1 -7.13 0.26 19.25
CA MET A 1 -6.10 1.08 18.59
C MET A 1 -6.79 2.27 17.93
N PRO A 2 -6.20 3.47 17.86
CA PRO A 2 -6.82 4.56 17.11
C PRO A 2 -6.94 4.12 15.64
N SER A 3 -8.15 4.23 15.09
CA SER A 3 -8.50 3.78 13.73
C SER A 3 -7.90 4.75 12.69
N TYR A 4 -6.60 4.63 12.45
CA TYR A 4 -5.91 5.38 11.41
C TYR A 4 -6.20 4.82 10.01
N ILE A 5 -6.67 3.57 9.90
CA ILE A 5 -7.06 2.93 8.65
C ILE A 5 -8.46 2.34 8.82
N ALA A 6 -9.22 2.29 7.73
CA ALA A 6 -10.62 1.89 7.69
C ALA A 6 -10.83 0.36 7.69
N PHE A 7 -9.77 -0.43 7.84
CA PHE A 7 -9.81 -1.89 7.81
C PHE A 7 -8.66 -2.47 8.62
N ASP A 8 -8.90 -3.64 9.21
CA ASP A 8 -7.91 -4.41 9.97
C ASP A 8 -7.13 -5.34 9.05
N PHE A 9 -5.88 -5.61 9.38
CA PHE A 9 -5.03 -6.53 8.64
C PHE A 9 -3.98 -7.15 9.56
N ASN A 10 -3.45 -8.30 9.16
CA ASN A 10 -2.37 -8.95 9.89
C ASN A 10 -1.02 -8.61 9.25
N LEU A 11 0.03 -8.62 10.08
CA LEU A 11 1.40 -8.52 9.62
C LEU A 11 2.20 -9.76 10.00
N PRO A 12 3.31 -10.03 9.28
CA PRO A 12 4.25 -11.06 9.68
C PRO A 12 4.74 -10.86 11.10
N LYS A 13 5.10 -11.95 11.78
CA LYS A 13 5.67 -11.89 13.13
C LYS A 13 6.92 -11.00 13.14
N GLY A 14 7.04 -10.13 14.14
CA GLY A 14 8.16 -9.20 14.28
C GLY A 14 7.97 -7.87 13.54
N TRP A 15 6.84 -7.69 12.84
CA TRP A 15 6.49 -6.41 12.27
C TRP A 15 5.65 -5.58 13.24
N GLY A 16 5.92 -4.28 13.24
CA GLY A 16 5.13 -3.28 13.95
C GLY A 16 4.68 -2.16 13.02
N CYS A 17 3.66 -1.41 13.44
CA CYS A 17 3.22 -0.21 12.76
C CYS A 17 3.18 0.96 13.73
N LEU A 18 3.58 2.12 13.23
CA LEU A 18 3.39 3.39 13.91
C LEU A 18 2.67 4.38 13.00
N HIS A 19 1.89 5.26 13.61
CA HIS A 19 1.35 6.40 12.89
C HIS A 19 2.49 7.36 12.51
N THR A 20 2.46 7.82 11.27
CA THR A 20 3.42 8.79 10.70
C THR A 20 2.64 9.91 10.01
N GLU A 21 3.32 10.91 9.43
CA GLU A 21 2.62 11.90 8.60
C GLU A 21 1.74 11.20 7.54
N ASN A 22 0.55 11.74 7.27
CA ASN A 22 -0.39 11.10 6.34
C ASN A 22 0.09 11.18 4.88
N LYS A 23 0.87 12.21 4.52
CA LYS A 23 1.29 12.46 3.14
C LYS A 23 2.14 11.32 2.56
N PRO A 24 1.95 10.95 1.29
CA PRO A 24 1.12 11.62 0.29
C PRO A 24 -0.37 11.19 0.29
N LEU A 25 -0.78 10.37 1.25
CA LEU A 25 -2.13 9.83 1.40
C LEU A 25 -2.95 10.69 2.38
N ASP A 26 -4.26 10.42 2.48
CA ASP A 26 -5.13 11.11 3.44
C ASP A 26 -4.97 10.53 4.84
N LYS A 27 -4.78 9.21 4.92
CA LYS A 27 -4.41 8.49 6.13
C LYS A 27 -3.33 7.47 5.84
N ARG A 28 -2.34 7.37 6.71
CA ARG A 28 -1.22 6.42 6.54
C ARG A 28 -0.63 6.01 7.89
N ILE A 29 -0.22 4.76 7.96
CA ILE A 29 0.73 4.25 8.95
C ILE A 29 1.97 3.73 8.23
N THR A 30 3.09 3.75 8.93
CA THR A 30 4.32 3.10 8.47
C THR A 30 4.48 1.80 9.24
N CYS A 31 4.58 0.69 8.51
CA CYS A 31 4.82 -0.61 9.08
C CYS A 31 6.20 -1.10 8.65
N MET A 32 6.93 -1.75 9.56
CA MET A 32 8.28 -2.22 9.31
C MET A 32 8.57 -3.52 10.06
N ASP A 33 9.51 -4.28 9.51
CA ASP A 33 10.13 -5.40 10.18
C ASP A 33 11.04 -4.88 11.31
N GLU A 34 10.55 -4.93 12.55
CA GLU A 34 11.29 -4.44 13.72
C GLU A 34 12.37 -5.42 14.17
N ALA A 35 12.31 -6.68 13.71
CA ALA A 35 13.29 -7.70 14.04
C ALA A 35 14.57 -7.57 13.21
N ASN A 36 14.52 -6.90 12.04
CA ASN A 36 15.62 -6.84 11.09
C ASN A 36 16.06 -5.39 10.80
N VAL A 37 17.28 -5.03 11.24
CA VAL A 37 17.86 -3.71 10.96
C VAL A 37 18.08 -3.53 9.46
N GLY A 38 17.48 -2.48 8.87
CA GLY A 38 17.48 -2.28 7.42
C GLY A 38 16.50 -3.18 6.66
N GLY A 39 15.58 -3.83 7.38
CA GLY A 39 14.58 -4.73 6.85
C GLY A 39 13.49 -4.05 6.02
N ALA A 40 12.52 -4.86 5.62
CA ALA A 40 11.37 -4.43 4.87
C ALA A 40 10.53 -3.41 5.64
N ALA A 41 10.07 -2.37 4.96
CA ALA A 41 9.20 -1.35 5.52
C ALA A 41 8.26 -0.79 4.46
N GLY A 42 7.20 -0.13 4.87
CA GLY A 42 6.29 0.47 3.93
C GLY A 42 5.14 1.23 4.53
N TRP A 43 4.39 1.83 3.63
CA TRP A 43 3.22 2.62 3.91
C TRP A 43 1.98 1.80 3.65
N ILE A 44 1.06 1.82 4.60
CA ILE A 44 -0.29 1.28 4.45
C ILE A 44 -1.24 2.41 4.77
N GLY A 45 -2.26 2.62 3.95
CA GLY A 45 -3.12 3.77 4.13
C GLY A 45 -4.29 3.82 3.17
N SER A 46 -4.92 4.98 3.12
CA SER A 46 -6.02 5.24 2.21
C SER A 46 -6.05 6.68 1.70
N SER A 47 -6.71 6.88 0.57
CA SER A 47 -7.05 8.20 0.02
C SER A 47 -8.51 8.21 -0.43
N ARG A 48 -9.23 9.28 -0.11
CA ARG A 48 -10.58 9.54 -0.57
C ARG A 48 -10.57 9.96 -2.03
N CYS A 49 -11.55 9.48 -2.78
CA CYS A 49 -11.84 9.94 -4.12
C CYS A 49 -13.17 10.68 -4.08
N ALA A 50 -13.13 12.02 -4.15
CA ALA A 50 -14.32 12.87 -3.95
C ALA A 50 -15.51 12.49 -4.85
N ASP A 51 -15.23 12.15 -6.11
CA ASP A 51 -16.23 11.77 -7.12
C ASP A 51 -16.25 10.25 -7.39
N GLY A 52 -15.73 9.45 -6.46
CA GLY A 52 -15.52 8.01 -6.63
C GLY A 52 -14.15 7.63 -7.21
N CYS A 53 -13.68 6.43 -6.88
CA CYS A 53 -12.35 5.91 -7.25
C CYS A 53 -12.35 5.26 -8.63
N GLY A 54 -12.85 5.97 -9.64
CA GLY A 54 -12.66 5.59 -11.05
C GLY A 54 -11.19 5.68 -11.48
N LYS A 55 -10.89 5.17 -12.69
CA LYS A 55 -9.50 5.04 -13.20
C LYS A 55 -8.66 6.30 -13.04
N SER A 56 -9.18 7.47 -13.42
CA SER A 56 -8.46 8.75 -13.32
C SER A 56 -8.11 9.13 -11.87
N ALA A 57 -9.01 8.88 -10.91
CA ALA A 57 -8.75 9.13 -9.49
C ALA A 57 -7.68 8.17 -8.94
N GLN A 58 -7.75 6.89 -9.32
CA GLN A 58 -6.73 5.91 -8.95
C GLN A 58 -5.35 6.28 -9.53
N ASP A 59 -5.30 6.69 -10.80
CA ASP A 59 -4.06 7.12 -11.46
C ASP A 59 -3.44 8.33 -10.76
N LYS A 60 -4.26 9.30 -10.32
CA LYS A 60 -3.79 10.44 -9.52
C LYS A 60 -3.15 10.03 -8.20
N VAL A 61 -3.72 9.04 -7.49
CA VAL A 61 -3.11 8.53 -6.24
C VAL A 61 -1.84 7.74 -6.55
N ARG A 62 -1.87 6.85 -7.56
CA ARG A 62 -0.69 6.09 -8.00
C ARG A 62 0.48 6.98 -8.38
N GLY A 63 0.22 8.11 -9.05
CA GLY A 63 1.24 9.08 -9.44
C GLY A 63 1.94 9.78 -8.26
N LYS A 64 1.40 9.67 -7.03
CA LYS A 64 2.06 10.17 -5.81
C LYS A 64 3.01 9.14 -5.19
N LEU A 65 2.96 7.89 -5.64
CA LEU A 65 3.77 6.80 -5.10
C LEU A 65 5.10 6.73 -5.84
N PRO A 66 6.19 6.34 -5.16
CA PRO A 66 7.51 6.18 -5.78
C PRO A 66 7.57 4.89 -6.62
N VAL A 67 6.68 4.77 -7.60
CA VAL A 67 6.50 3.62 -8.48
C VAL A 67 6.21 4.12 -9.89
N ASP A 68 6.98 3.63 -10.86
CA ASP A 68 6.80 4.02 -12.25
C ASP A 68 5.41 3.64 -12.77
N ALA A 69 4.78 4.55 -13.53
CA ALA A 69 3.44 4.36 -14.07
C ALA A 69 3.29 3.04 -14.87
N GLN A 70 4.36 2.63 -15.57
CA GLN A 70 4.38 1.43 -16.42
C GLN A 70 4.44 0.11 -15.62
N ALA A 71 4.87 0.18 -14.36
CA ALA A 71 4.98 -0.99 -13.48
C ALA A 71 3.61 -1.45 -12.97
N TRP A 72 2.60 -0.58 -13.00
CA TRP A 72 1.25 -0.91 -12.57
C TRP A 72 0.55 -1.85 -13.55
N LYS A 73 0.00 -2.94 -13.01
CA LYS A 73 -0.78 -3.96 -13.70
C LYS A 73 -2.13 -4.11 -12.98
N PRO A 74 -3.25 -4.01 -13.71
CA PRO A 74 -4.56 -4.32 -13.13
C PRO A 74 -4.64 -5.81 -12.81
N ILE A 75 -5.26 -6.13 -11.67
CA ILE A 75 -5.62 -7.52 -11.31
C ILE A 75 -7.12 -7.75 -11.55
N ASP A 76 -7.94 -6.74 -11.25
CA ASP A 76 -9.38 -6.69 -11.51
C ASP A 76 -9.83 -5.22 -11.71
N ASP A 77 -11.13 -4.96 -11.66
CA ASP A 77 -11.73 -3.65 -11.89
C ASP A 77 -11.42 -2.62 -10.79
N VAL A 78 -11.04 -3.08 -9.59
CA VAL A 78 -10.77 -2.23 -8.43
C VAL A 78 -9.32 -2.26 -7.97
N THR A 79 -8.56 -3.27 -8.38
CA THR A 79 -7.22 -3.52 -7.85
C THR A 79 -6.16 -3.41 -8.91
N SER A 80 -5.05 -2.76 -8.56
CA SER A 80 -3.82 -2.77 -9.34
C SER A 80 -2.64 -3.05 -8.44
N TYR A 81 -1.66 -3.76 -8.98
CA TYR A 81 -0.38 -4.03 -8.33
C TYR A 81 0.76 -3.49 -9.16
N ALA A 82 1.85 -3.15 -8.50
CA ALA A 82 3.10 -2.85 -9.16
C ALA A 82 4.26 -3.52 -8.44
N ARG A 83 5.22 -3.98 -9.24
CA ARG A 83 6.49 -4.49 -8.78
C ARG A 83 7.59 -3.77 -9.52
N MET A 84 8.58 -3.25 -8.80
CA MET A 84 9.79 -2.72 -9.40
C MET A 84 10.99 -3.06 -8.54
N THR A 85 12.16 -3.12 -9.15
CA THR A 85 13.44 -3.12 -8.44
C THR A 85 14.10 -1.75 -8.58
N GLY A 86 15.02 -1.44 -7.69
CA GLY A 86 15.79 -0.21 -7.77
C GLY A 86 16.94 -0.20 -6.78
N THR A 87 17.56 0.97 -6.68
CA THR A 87 18.66 1.22 -5.75
C THR A 87 18.32 2.46 -4.92
N LEU A 88 18.53 2.38 -3.61
CA LEU A 88 18.40 3.54 -2.72
C LEU A 88 19.63 4.45 -2.83
N GLY A 89 19.54 5.68 -2.33
CA GLY A 89 20.66 6.64 -2.40
C GLY A 89 21.95 6.18 -1.71
N ASN A 90 21.86 5.20 -0.81
CA ASN A 90 23.00 4.56 -0.15
C ASN A 90 23.59 3.36 -0.93
N GLY A 91 23.13 3.10 -2.16
CA GLY A 91 23.60 1.99 -2.99
C GLY A 91 22.91 0.64 -2.73
N MET A 92 22.02 0.54 -1.74
CA MET A 92 21.32 -0.70 -1.44
C MET A 92 20.28 -1.03 -2.51
N ARG A 93 20.38 -2.24 -3.08
CA ARG A 93 19.34 -2.78 -3.97
C ARG A 93 18.06 -3.06 -3.17
N VAL A 94 16.93 -2.72 -3.76
CA VAL A 94 15.61 -2.93 -3.16
C VAL A 94 14.62 -3.45 -4.18
N VAL A 95 13.60 -4.14 -3.68
CA VAL A 95 12.35 -4.40 -4.38
C VAL A 95 11.25 -3.53 -3.77
N ARG A 96 10.37 -3.00 -4.62
CA ARG A 96 9.16 -2.28 -4.20
C ARG A 96 7.94 -3.03 -4.71
N ILE A 97 7.01 -3.26 -3.81
CA ILE A 97 5.68 -3.82 -4.09
C ILE A 97 4.67 -2.75 -3.71
N ALA A 98 3.80 -2.39 -4.64
CA ALA A 98 2.70 -1.48 -4.36
C ALA A 98 1.37 -2.09 -4.80
N MET A 99 0.30 -1.71 -4.10
CA MET A 99 -1.06 -2.14 -4.37
C MET A 99 -2.00 -0.97 -4.14
N THR A 100 -2.99 -0.83 -5.03
CA THR A 100 -4.15 0.04 -4.81
C THR A 100 -5.43 -0.76 -4.99
N CYS A 101 -6.39 -0.65 -4.08
CA CYS A 101 -7.69 -1.32 -4.15
C CYS A 101 -8.82 -0.35 -3.80
N ALA A 102 -9.77 -0.13 -4.72
CA ALA A 102 -10.89 0.77 -4.53
C ALA A 102 -12.04 0.07 -3.80
N PHE A 103 -12.62 0.73 -2.79
CA PHE A 103 -13.71 0.21 -1.97
C PHE A 103 -14.68 1.30 -1.51
N ALA A 104 -15.86 0.88 -1.05
CA ALA A 104 -16.82 1.78 -0.42
C ALA A 104 -16.49 1.94 1.07
N SER A 105 -16.28 3.17 1.54
CA SER A 105 -16.05 3.44 2.97
C SER A 105 -17.24 3.14 3.87
N THR A 106 -18.44 3.07 3.29
CA THR A 106 -19.69 2.74 3.98
C THR A 106 -20.39 1.57 3.27
N PRO A 107 -20.98 0.61 4.00
CA PRO A 107 -21.70 -0.51 3.40
C PRO A 107 -22.78 -0.05 2.40
N GLY A 108 -22.80 -0.64 1.21
CA GLY A 108 -23.74 -0.30 0.13
C GLY A 108 -23.46 1.03 -0.58
N GLY A 109 -22.38 1.73 -0.22
CA GLY A 109 -21.97 2.98 -0.85
C GLY A 109 -21.27 2.78 -2.20
N THR A 110 -20.95 3.89 -2.85
CA THR A 110 -20.08 3.88 -4.02
C THR A 110 -18.62 3.71 -3.59
N ARG A 111 -17.78 3.16 -4.48
CA ARG A 111 -16.34 3.00 -4.24
C ARG A 111 -15.68 4.39 -4.19
N ASP A 112 -15.57 4.95 -3.00
CA ASP A 112 -15.16 6.34 -2.74
C ASP A 112 -13.80 6.44 -2.02
N THR A 113 -13.18 5.29 -1.73
CA THR A 113 -11.92 5.23 -1.01
C THR A 113 -10.96 4.25 -1.69
N LEU A 114 -9.70 4.64 -1.77
CA LEU A 114 -8.62 3.81 -2.32
C LEU A 114 -7.73 3.35 -1.18
N ALA A 115 -7.70 2.05 -0.90
CA ALA A 115 -6.70 1.43 -0.06
C ALA A 115 -5.36 1.41 -0.81
N VAL A 116 -4.27 1.68 -0.10
CA VAL A 116 -2.92 1.78 -0.68
C VAL A 116 -1.93 1.02 0.18
N ALA A 117 -1.10 0.21 -0.47
CA ALA A 117 0.12 -0.33 0.10
C ALA A 117 1.31 0.11 -0.77
N MET A 118 2.40 0.55 -0.13
CA MET A 118 3.68 0.80 -0.78
C MET A 118 4.77 0.24 0.12
N LEU A 119 5.30 -0.91 -0.24
CA LEU A 119 6.26 -1.67 0.55
C LEU A 119 7.59 -1.71 -0.18
N THR A 120 8.68 -1.53 0.56
CA THR A 120 10.05 -1.55 0.06
C THR A 120 10.89 -2.42 0.98
N GLY A 121 11.77 -3.22 0.42
CA GLY A 121 12.70 -4.00 1.23
C GLY A 121 13.84 -4.57 0.40
N PRO A 122 14.80 -5.24 1.04
CA PRO A 122 15.80 -6.03 0.35
C PRO A 122 15.16 -7.08 -0.58
N PRO A 123 15.77 -7.45 -1.71
CA PRO A 123 15.20 -8.40 -2.67
C PRO A 123 14.74 -9.73 -2.06
N GLU A 124 15.44 -10.24 -1.06
CA GLU A 124 15.11 -11.47 -0.33
C GLU A 124 13.79 -11.40 0.45
N THR A 125 13.27 -10.20 0.69
CA THR A 125 11.99 -9.99 1.40
C THR A 125 10.79 -9.94 0.45
N GLU A 126 10.99 -10.06 -0.86
CA GLU A 126 9.94 -9.88 -1.88
C GLU A 126 8.67 -10.68 -1.60
N ASP A 127 8.81 -11.98 -1.31
CA ASP A 127 7.69 -12.87 -1.01
C ASP A 127 6.90 -12.40 0.22
N THR A 128 7.60 -11.88 1.23
CA THR A 128 6.99 -11.31 2.44
C THR A 128 6.21 -10.05 2.10
N LEU A 129 6.80 -9.14 1.31
CA LEU A 129 6.11 -7.92 0.88
C LEU A 129 4.84 -8.23 0.06
N GLN A 130 4.93 -9.20 -0.85
CA GLN A 130 3.78 -9.62 -1.64
C GLN A 130 2.68 -10.23 -0.76
N LYS A 131 3.04 -11.04 0.24
CA LYS A 131 2.07 -11.58 1.21
C LYS A 131 1.37 -10.47 1.99
N VAL A 132 2.09 -9.44 2.44
CA VAL A 132 1.48 -8.29 3.12
C VAL A 132 0.51 -7.56 2.20
N ALA A 133 0.90 -7.27 0.95
CA ALA A 133 0.00 -6.61 0.00
C ALA A 133 -1.26 -7.43 -0.30
N ASN A 134 -1.13 -8.77 -0.38
CA ASN A 134 -2.27 -9.68 -0.57
C ASN A 134 -3.18 -9.78 0.65
N GLU A 135 -2.62 -9.82 1.87
CA GLU A 135 -3.40 -9.76 3.11
C GLU A 135 -4.24 -8.48 3.13
N LEU A 136 -3.62 -7.33 2.84
CA LEU A 136 -4.32 -6.05 2.76
C LEU A 136 -5.48 -6.10 1.75
N ARG A 137 -5.21 -6.54 0.51
CA ARG A 137 -6.25 -6.69 -0.52
C ARG A 137 -7.41 -7.56 -0.03
N SER A 138 -7.14 -8.65 0.69
CA SER A 138 -8.17 -9.58 1.18
C SER A 138 -9.04 -9.00 2.31
N ARG A 139 -8.56 -7.95 2.97
CA ARG A 139 -9.22 -7.29 4.10
C ARG A 139 -9.89 -5.97 3.74
N VAL A 140 -9.57 -5.41 2.58
CA VAL A 140 -10.26 -4.23 2.07
C VAL A 140 -11.75 -4.57 1.95
N PRO A 141 -12.65 -3.74 2.52
CA PRO A 141 -14.08 -3.96 2.43
C PRO A 141 -14.54 -4.09 0.98
N ALA A 142 -15.51 -4.96 0.73
CA ALA A 142 -16.13 -5.11 -0.60
C ALA A 142 -17.04 -3.92 -0.94
#